data_AF-A0A067FZ70-F1
#
_entry.id   AF-A0A067FZ70-F1
#
_cell.length_a   1.000
_cell.length_b   1.000
_cell.length_c   1.000
_cell.angle_alpha   90.00
_cell.angle_beta   90.00
_cell.angle_gamma   90.00
#
_symmetry.space_group_name_H-M   'P 1'
#
loop_
_entity.id
_entity.type
_entity.pdbx_description
1 polymer ?
#
loop_
_entity_poly.entity_id
_entity_poly.type
_entity_poly.pdbx_seq_one_letter_code
_entity_poly.pdbx_strand_id
1 'polypeptide(L)' 'CLKFKTDQAQDAKKMEKLNNIFFALMARGPDVDLSEVTGKEQMEAQPAKKGRGRKQ' A
#
# COMPACT_ATOMS: atom_id res chain seq x y z
N CYS A 1 -11.80 -10.88 7.90
CA CYS A 1 -12.05 -10.09 6.67
C CYS A 1 -11.53 -8.67 6.90
N LEU A 2 -10.54 -8.23 6.12
CA LEU A 2 -10.00 -6.86 6.16
C LEU A 2 -10.62 -6.06 5.02
N LYS A 3 -11.10 -4.85 5.31
CA LYS A 3 -11.64 -3.92 4.32
C LYS A 3 -11.09 -2.52 4.61
N PHE A 4 -10.46 -1.91 3.61
CA PHE A 4 -9.99 -0.53 3.65
C PHE A 4 -10.61 0.21 2.48
N LYS A 5 -11.29 1.32 2.76
CA LYS A 5 -11.89 2.21 1.76
C LYS A 5 -11.29 3.60 1.96
N THR A 6 -10.88 4.21 0.86
CA THR A 6 -10.27 5.54 0.81
C THR A 6 -10.66 6.18 -0.51
N ASP A 7 -10.82 7.49 -0.50
CA ASP A 7 -11.03 8.36 -1.66
C ASP A 7 -9.76 9.17 -1.99
N GLN A 8 -8.68 8.98 -1.24
CA GLN A 8 -7.43 9.70 -1.45
C GLN A 8 -6.69 9.13 -2.66
N ALA A 9 -6.43 9.98 -3.67
CA ALA A 9 -5.74 9.58 -4.90
C ALA A 9 -4.36 8.95 -4.66
N GLN A 10 -3.62 9.43 -3.66
CA GLN A 10 -2.31 8.87 -3.28
C GLN A 10 -2.37 7.42 -2.80
N ASP A 11 -3.50 6.98 -2.24
CA ASP A 11 -3.63 5.63 -1.72
C ASP A 11 -3.83 4.60 -2.84
N ALA A 12 -4.25 5.02 -4.04
CA ALA A 12 -4.31 4.14 -5.21
C ALA A 12 -2.92 3.56 -5.54
N LYS A 13 -1.88 4.42 -5.56
CA LYS A 13 -0.49 4.00 -5.77
C LYS A 13 0.02 3.06 -4.68
N LYS A 14 -0.33 3.34 -3.41
CA LYS A 14 0.03 2.45 -2.30
C LYS A 14 -0.63 1.08 -2.42
N MET A 15 -1.87 1.04 -2.89
CA MET A 15 -2.60 -0.20 -3.08
C MET A 15 -2.06 -1.02 -4.25
N GLU A 16 -1.67 -0.35 -5.35
CA GLU A 16 -0.96 -0.97 -6.45
C GLU A 16 0.37 -1.58 -5.99
N LYS A 17 1.16 -0.83 -5.22
CA LYS A 17 2.41 -1.33 -4.62
C LYS A 17 2.18 -2.54 -3.72
N LEU A 18 1.11 -2.53 -2.91
CA LEU A 18 0.73 -3.65 -2.07
C LEU A 18 0.39 -4.90 -2.90
N ASN A 19 -0.39 -4.73 -3.98
CA ASN A 19 -0.72 -5.83 -4.89
C ASN A 19 0.53 -6.43 -5.53
N ASN A 20 1.49 -5.60 -5.96
CA ASN A 20 2.75 -6.06 -6.57
C ASN A 20 3.58 -6.90 -5.60
N ILE A 21 3.65 -6.51 -4.32
CA ILE A 21 4.30 -7.29 -3.27
C ILE A 21 3.64 -8.67 -3.13
N PHE A 22 2.30 -8.71 -3.03
CA PHE A 22 1.58 -9.98 -2.93
C PHE A 22 1.81 -10.88 -4.15
N PHE A 23 1.78 -10.31 -5.36
CA PHE A 23 2.06 -11.08 -6.56
C PHE A 23 3.48 -11.64 -6.59
N ALA A 24 4.48 -10.84 -6.18
CA ALA A 24 5.85 -11.32 -6.09
C ALA A 24 6.01 -12.47 -5.09
N LEU A 25 5.43 -12.34 -3.89
CA LEU A 25 5.45 -13.39 -2.87
C LEU A 25 4.76 -14.68 -3.36
N MET A 26 3.62 -14.55 -4.05
CA MET A 26 2.90 -15.71 -4.59
C MET A 26 3.65 -16.38 -5.76
N ALA A 27 4.32 -15.60 -6.60
CA ALA A 27 4.99 -16.13 -7.80
C ALA A 27 6.40 -16.67 -7.52
N ARG A 28 7.15 -16.04 -6.61
CA ARG A 28 8.57 -16.33 -6.36
C ARG A 28 8.85 -16.93 -4.98
N GLY A 29 7.86 -16.90 -4.09
CA GLY A 29 8.00 -17.39 -2.72
C GLY A 29 8.50 -16.33 -1.74
N PRO A 30 8.69 -16.73 -0.46
CA PRO A 30 8.97 -15.81 0.65
C PRO A 30 10.35 -15.16 0.60
N ASP A 31 11.31 -15.72 -0.14
CA ASP A 31 12.69 -15.24 -0.21
C ASP A 31 12.90 -14.13 -1.26
N VAL A 32 11.82 -13.66 -1.90
CA VAL A 32 11.90 -12.57 -2.89
C VAL A 32 12.29 -11.25 -2.25
N ASP A 33 13.25 -10.54 -2.84
CA ASP A 33 13.61 -9.20 -2.41
C ASP A 33 12.51 -8.20 -2.79
N LEU A 34 11.82 -7.70 -1.76
CA LEU A 34 10.75 -6.72 -1.92
C LEU A 34 11.26 -5.34 -2.34
N SER A 35 12.54 -5.04 -2.12
CA SER A 35 13.13 -3.75 -2.53
C SER A 35 13.18 -3.61 -4.07
N GLU A 36 13.32 -4.72 -4.78
CA GLU A 36 13.29 -4.77 -6.26
C GLU A 36 11.88 -4.57 -6.81
N VAL A 37 10.86 -5.09 -6.11
CA VAL A 37 9.44 -5.01 -6.49
C VAL A 37 8.85 -3.63 -6.20
N THR A 38 9.32 -3.01 -5.12
CA THR A 38 8.74 -1.78 -4.60
C THR A 38 9.37 -0.50 -5.14
N GLY A 39 10.48 -0.62 -5.88
CA GLY A 39 11.26 0.49 -6.40
C GLY A 39 11.84 1.41 -5.30
N LYS A 40 12.78 2.28 -5.67
CA LYS A 40 13.30 3.34 -4.77
C LYS A 40 12.32 4.51 -4.63
N GLU A 41 11.03 4.25 -4.39
CA GLU A 41 10.09 5.33 -4.10
C GLU A 41 10.25 5.77 -2.65
N GLN A 42 10.74 7.01 -2.49
CA GLN A 42 10.71 7.73 -1.23
C GLN A 42 9.28 7.70 -0.70
N MET A 43 9.11 7.05 0.45
CA MET A 43 7.90 7.13 1.24
C MET A 43 7.79 8.56 1.76
N GLU A 44 7.26 9.46 0.92
CA GLU A 44 7.04 10.84 1.30
C GLU A 44 6.12 10.85 2.53
N ALA A 45 6.61 11.50 3.59
CA ALA A 45 6.05 11.48 4.91
C ALA A 45 4.56 11.85 4.89
N GLN A 46 3.69 10.98 5.40
CA GLN A 46 2.32 11.39 5.70
C GLN A 46 2.24 11.95 7.12
N PRO A 47 1.94 13.25 7.30
CA PRO A 47 1.23 13.68 8.50
C PRO A 47 -0.20 13.16 8.39
N ALA A 48 -0.59 12.27 9.30
CA ALA A 48 -1.97 11.83 9.46
C ALA A 48 -2.86 13.04 9.87
N LYS A 49 -3.35 13.80 8.89
CA LYS A 49 -4.30 14.90 9.14
C LYS A 49 -5.69 14.31 9.38
N LYS A 50 -6.09 14.36 10.65
CA LYS A 50 -7.43 14.58 11.22
C LYS A 50 -8.64 13.84 10.62
N GLY A 51 -9.31 13.09 11.49
CA GLY A 51 -10.78 13.09 11.57
C GLY A 51 -11.46 11.82 11.08
N ARG A 52 -11.54 10.79 11.94
CA ARG A 52 -12.52 9.71 11.77
C ARG A 52 -13.91 10.22 12.16
N GLY A 53 -14.55 10.95 11.26
CA GLY A 53 -15.98 11.31 11.34
C GLY A 53 -16.81 10.29 10.56
N ARG A 54 -17.23 9.21 11.23
CA ARG A 54 -18.19 8.24 10.72
C ARG A 54 -19.56 8.95 10.60
N LYS A 55 -20.04 9.19 9.38
CA LYS A 55 -21.45 9.58 9.20
C LYS A 55 -22.33 8.38 9.54
N GLN A 56 -23.16 8.59 10.55
CA GLN A 56 -24.32 7.79 10.90
C GLN A 56 -25.43 8.09 9.89
#